data_AF-N1QWZ8-F1
#
_entry.id   AF-N1QWZ8-F1
#
_cell.length_a   1.000
_cell.length_b   1.000
_cell.length_c   1.000
_cell.angle_alpha   90.00
_cell.angle_beta   90.00
_cell.angle_gamma   90.00
#
_symmetry.space_group_name_H-M   'P 1'
#
loop_
_entity.id
_entity.type
_entity.pdbx_description
1 polymer ?
#
loop_
_entity_poly.entity_id
_entity_poly.type
_entity_poly.pdbx_seq_one_letter_code
_entity_poly.pdbx_strand_id
1 'polypeptide(L)'
;MFVSAMFCDVVLLLFMLLSASTTRREGAGTEVEEGPEVEYGLEVEEGSEDHLWAKLLYLQAREKEEKKLKAKQKEGARLQAQAASDGPKKSERKQRKKAVDDENPEDFVDPDTPIGQKKSMATLMAKAPSNPASTKPPFVIVLPPPNVTAALHIGHALTAAIEDAMIRWRRMSGYNALWVPGVDHAGIATQVVVEKKRERKLTRHDIGRDKFISEVLEWKDQYGGTILNQLRRLGASLDWSREKRSKAVPEAFVRLYKDGLIYRDYRLVDWDCTLLTAISDIEVDHLDLKEETMLNVPGYSTPVQFGVLISFTYPLEGGLGEIIVATTRIETMLGDSAIAVHPEDKRYKHRHGRYAIHPFHGRKLKIICDAVLVDPTFGTGAVKL
;
A
#
# COMPACT_ATOMS: atom_id res chain seq x y z
N MET A 1 -9.63 -0.92 -5.91
CA MET A 1 -9.05 -1.62 -4.74
C MET A 1 -8.36 -2.94 -5.11
N PHE A 2 -8.97 -3.84 -5.90
CA PHE A 2 -8.36 -5.13 -6.27
C PHE A 2 -7.11 -5.08 -7.17
N VAL A 3 -6.95 -4.02 -7.99
CA VAL A 3 -5.76 -3.87 -8.85
C VAL A 3 -4.51 -3.48 -8.05
N SER A 4 -4.67 -2.89 -6.85
CA SER A 4 -3.54 -2.38 -6.05
C SER A 4 -2.76 -3.50 -5.35
N ALA A 5 -3.43 -4.55 -4.88
CA ALA A 5 -2.79 -5.65 -4.16
C ALA A 5 -1.95 -6.56 -5.07
N MET A 6 -2.40 -6.78 -6.32
CA MET A 6 -1.62 -7.52 -7.31
C MET A 6 -0.38 -6.76 -7.79
N PHE A 7 -0.36 -5.43 -7.71
CA PHE A 7 0.80 -4.61 -8.12
C PHE A 7 1.91 -4.61 -7.06
N CYS A 8 1.58 -4.58 -5.76
CA CYS A 8 2.57 -4.60 -4.68
C CYS A 8 3.44 -5.86 -4.70
N ASP A 9 2.83 -7.04 -4.82
CA ASP A 9 3.56 -8.31 -4.81
C ASP A 9 4.48 -8.49 -6.04
N VAL A 10 4.13 -7.86 -7.17
CA VAL A 10 4.90 -7.93 -8.43
C VAL A 10 6.16 -7.06 -8.38
N VAL A 11 6.08 -5.89 -7.74
CA VAL A 11 7.23 -5.00 -7.56
C VAL A 11 8.26 -5.65 -6.62
N LEU A 12 7.80 -6.33 -5.57
CA LEU A 12 8.66 -7.07 -4.64
C LEU A 12 9.36 -8.28 -5.27
N LEU A 13 8.66 -9.04 -6.13
CA LEU A 13 9.24 -10.19 -6.82
C LEU A 13 10.35 -9.77 -7.80
N LEU A 14 10.22 -8.61 -8.46
CA LEU A 14 11.23 -8.06 -9.38
C LEU A 14 12.38 -7.34 -8.67
N PHE A 15 12.15 -6.67 -7.53
CA PHE A 15 13.23 -6.08 -6.73
C PHE A 15 14.19 -7.16 -6.21
N MET A 16 13.66 -8.33 -5.84
CA MET A 16 14.47 -9.50 -5.50
C MET A 16 15.25 -10.11 -6.69
N LEU A 17 14.83 -9.84 -7.94
CA LEU A 17 15.52 -10.32 -9.15
C LEU A 17 16.56 -9.33 -9.68
N LEU A 18 16.37 -8.01 -9.46
CA LEU A 18 17.21 -6.96 -10.03
C LEU A 18 18.36 -6.48 -9.11
N SER A 19 18.36 -6.83 -7.82
CA SER A 19 19.50 -6.55 -6.92
C SER A 19 20.77 -7.37 -7.23
N ALA A 20 20.77 -8.20 -8.29
CA ALA A 20 21.89 -9.06 -8.68
C ALA A 20 22.70 -8.57 -9.90
N SER A 21 22.44 -7.39 -10.46
CA SER A 21 23.24 -6.87 -11.58
C SER A 21 23.61 -5.39 -11.42
N THR A 22 24.47 -5.08 -10.47
CA THR A 22 25.27 -3.85 -10.49
C THR A 22 26.47 -4.05 -11.42
N THR A 23 26.34 -3.60 -12.66
CA THR A 23 27.49 -3.15 -13.46
C THR A 23 27.13 -1.85 -14.15
N ARG A 24 27.92 -0.81 -13.87
CA ARG A 24 27.84 0.54 -14.45
C ARG A 24 27.80 0.49 -15.97
N ARG A 25 26.89 1.23 -16.58
CA ARG A 25 27.09 1.84 -17.90
C ARG A 25 26.59 3.28 -17.88
N GLU A 26 27.48 4.18 -18.29
CA GLU A 26 27.28 5.62 -18.42
C GLU A 26 26.48 5.97 -19.67
N GLY A 27 25.64 7.01 -19.54
CA GLY A 27 25.42 8.07 -20.53
C GLY A 27 24.67 7.78 -21.82
N ALA A 28 23.47 8.37 -21.95
CA ALA A 28 23.04 9.10 -23.15
C ALA A 28 21.81 9.96 -22.80
N GLY A 29 21.91 11.28 -23.00
CA GLY A 29 20.83 12.23 -22.77
C GLY A 29 19.84 12.28 -23.92
N THR A 30 18.60 12.64 -23.62
CA THR A 30 17.57 13.04 -24.58
C THR A 30 16.77 14.19 -23.98
N GLU A 31 16.74 15.30 -24.70
CA GLU A 31 16.00 16.53 -24.41
C GLU A 31 14.48 16.27 -24.37
N VAL A 32 13.78 16.95 -23.46
CA VAL A 32 12.32 16.92 -23.32
C VAL A 32 11.81 18.36 -23.45
N GLU A 33 10.91 18.62 -24.40
CA GLU A 33 10.23 19.91 -24.56
C GLU A 33 9.29 20.19 -23.37
N GLU A 34 9.43 21.36 -22.75
CA GLU A 34 8.59 21.81 -21.64
C GLU A 34 7.41 22.69 -22.12
N GLY A 35 6.24 22.47 -21.48
CA GLY A 35 5.05 23.33 -21.56
C GLY A 35 5.09 24.46 -20.52
N PRO A 36 4.13 25.41 -20.53
CA PRO A 36 4.34 26.76 -20.03
C PRO A 36 4.43 26.81 -18.50
N GLU A 37 5.54 27.39 -18.01
CA GLU A 37 5.74 27.75 -16.61
C GLU A 37 4.95 29.00 -16.21
N VAL A 38 4.49 29.00 -14.95
CA VAL A 38 3.89 30.17 -14.29
C VAL A 38 4.99 30.87 -13.50
N GLU A 39 5.32 32.08 -13.94
CA GLU A 39 6.41 32.92 -13.45
C GLU A 39 6.18 33.40 -12.00
N TYR A 40 7.07 33.03 -11.09
CA TYR A 40 7.28 33.73 -9.82
C TYR A 40 8.76 34.10 -9.71
N GLY A 41 9.02 35.41 -9.77
CA GLY A 41 10.35 36.00 -9.93
C GLY A 41 11.35 35.63 -8.83
N LEU A 42 12.34 34.85 -9.24
CA LEU A 42 13.74 34.86 -8.83
C LEU A 42 14.48 34.14 -9.96
N GLU A 43 15.31 34.85 -10.72
CA GLU A 43 16.13 34.27 -11.79
C GLU A 43 17.11 33.26 -11.18
N VAL A 44 16.77 31.96 -11.23
CA VAL A 44 17.67 30.87 -10.89
C VAL A 44 18.01 30.18 -12.21
N GLU A 45 19.29 30.13 -12.58
CA GLU A 45 19.72 29.46 -13.81
C GLU A 45 19.22 28.00 -13.82
N GLU A 46 18.50 27.65 -14.89
CA GLU A 46 18.04 26.30 -15.19
C GLU A 46 19.22 25.32 -15.18
N GLY A 47 19.13 24.29 -14.34
CA GLY A 47 20.15 23.23 -14.22
C GLY A 47 21.24 23.49 -13.18
N SER A 48 21.22 24.60 -12.45
CA SER A 48 22.07 24.79 -11.27
C SER A 48 21.68 23.85 -10.11
N GLU A 49 22.62 23.54 -9.21
CA GLU A 49 22.31 22.74 -8.00
C GLU A 49 21.17 23.38 -7.18
N ASP A 50 21.15 24.70 -7.04
CA ASP A 50 20.09 25.44 -6.35
C ASP A 50 18.71 25.26 -7.02
N HIS A 51 18.64 25.22 -8.36
CA HIS A 51 17.41 24.94 -9.11
C HIS A 51 16.91 23.50 -8.88
N LEU A 52 17.82 22.52 -8.92
CA LEU A 52 17.48 21.11 -8.65
C LEU A 52 16.99 20.90 -7.21
N TRP A 53 17.59 21.60 -6.23
CA TRP A 53 17.14 21.57 -4.85
C TRP A 53 15.78 22.25 -4.64
N ALA A 54 15.52 23.39 -5.29
CA ALA A 54 14.22 24.03 -5.27
C ALA A 54 13.13 23.12 -5.85
N LYS A 55 13.42 22.43 -6.96
CA LYS A 55 12.52 21.44 -7.58
C LYS A 55 12.26 20.25 -6.65
N LEU A 56 13.29 19.76 -5.96
CA LEU A 56 13.16 18.65 -4.99
C LEU A 56 12.28 19.04 -3.79
N LEU A 57 12.52 20.21 -3.20
CA LEU A 57 11.73 20.76 -2.09
C LEU A 57 10.27 20.98 -2.50
N TYR A 58 10.03 21.52 -3.70
CA TYR A 58 8.69 21.69 -4.25
C TYR A 58 7.95 20.34 -4.40
N LEU A 59 8.61 19.31 -4.93
CA LEU A 59 8.02 17.98 -5.08
C LEU A 59 7.71 17.34 -3.72
N GLN A 60 8.58 17.49 -2.72
CA GLN A 60 8.35 17.02 -1.36
C GLN A 60 7.18 17.75 -0.68
N ALA A 61 7.07 19.06 -0.85
CA ALA A 61 5.94 19.85 -0.34
C ALA A 61 4.62 19.40 -0.99
N ARG A 62 4.62 19.20 -2.31
CA ARG A 62 3.44 18.75 -3.07
C ARG A 62 2.99 17.35 -2.66
N GLU A 63 3.93 16.43 -2.46
CA GLU A 63 3.63 15.07 -1.97
C GLU A 63 3.05 15.09 -0.55
N LYS A 64 3.55 15.96 0.34
CA LYS A 64 3.00 16.12 1.68
C LYS A 64 1.59 16.72 1.66
N GLU A 65 1.31 17.65 0.74
CA GLU A 65 -0.05 18.16 0.52
C GLU A 65 -0.99 17.06 0.03
N GLU A 66 -0.57 16.26 -0.95
CA GLU A 66 -1.35 15.12 -1.42
C GLU A 66 -1.60 14.10 -0.30
N LYS A 67 -0.61 13.81 0.54
CA LYS A 67 -0.75 12.94 1.72
C LYS A 67 -1.72 13.53 2.75
N LYS A 68 -1.64 14.83 3.05
CA LYS A 68 -2.59 15.53 3.92
C LYS A 68 -4.01 15.52 3.35
N LEU A 69 -4.18 15.72 2.04
CA LEU A 69 -5.47 15.71 1.37
C LEU A 69 -6.09 14.30 1.40
N LYS A 70 -5.30 13.26 1.10
CA LYS A 70 -5.72 11.86 1.19
C LYS A 70 -6.08 11.46 2.62
N ALA A 71 -5.32 11.92 3.63
CA ALA A 71 -5.64 11.69 5.04
C ALA A 71 -6.96 12.35 5.44
N LYS A 72 -7.18 13.63 5.08
CA LYS A 72 -8.45 14.34 5.30
C LYS A 72 -9.63 13.67 4.58
N GLN A 73 -9.43 13.18 3.36
CA GLN A 73 -10.45 12.42 2.62
C GLN A 73 -10.78 11.08 3.30
N LYS A 74 -9.78 10.35 3.79
CA LYS A 74 -9.95 9.08 4.52
C LYS A 74 -10.66 9.29 5.86
N GLU A 75 -10.32 10.35 6.58
CA GLU A 75 -10.99 10.76 7.82
C GLU A 75 -12.43 11.21 7.57
N GLY A 76 -12.66 12.03 6.53
CA GLY A 76 -14.01 12.43 6.10
C GLY A 76 -14.87 11.25 5.69
N ALA A 77 -14.32 10.27 4.97
CA ALA A 77 -15.01 9.03 4.63
C ALA A 77 -15.33 8.17 5.86
N ARG A 78 -14.42 8.12 6.86
CA ARG A 78 -14.64 7.41 8.13
C ARG A 78 -15.74 8.07 8.96
N LEU A 79 -15.75 9.40 9.05
CA LEU A 79 -16.77 10.18 9.74
C LEU A 79 -18.14 10.08 9.04
N GLN A 80 -18.18 10.07 7.70
CA GLN A 80 -19.41 9.81 6.95
C GLN A 80 -19.94 8.39 7.18
N ALA A 81 -19.06 7.39 7.24
CA ALA A 81 -19.46 6.01 7.53
C ALA A 81 -20.01 5.85 8.96
N GLN A 82 -19.46 6.57 9.94
CA GLN A 82 -19.96 6.61 11.32
C GLN A 82 -21.26 7.42 11.45
N ALA A 83 -21.40 8.55 10.74
CA ALA A 83 -22.64 9.32 10.72
C ALA A 83 -23.80 8.55 10.04
N ALA A 84 -23.48 7.69 9.06
CA ALA A 84 -24.47 6.81 8.43
C ALA A 84 -24.93 5.64 9.31
N SER A 85 -24.17 5.29 10.36
CA SER A 85 -24.57 4.27 11.34
C SER A 85 -25.44 4.81 12.48
N ASP A 86 -25.32 6.10 12.80
CA ASP A 86 -25.89 6.68 14.04
C ASP A 86 -27.14 7.58 13.84
N GLY A 87 -27.72 7.61 12.63
CA GLY A 87 -28.95 8.38 12.33
C GLY A 87 -30.27 7.63 12.66
N PRO A 88 -31.34 8.33 13.11
CA PRO A 88 -32.60 7.71 13.50
C PRO A 88 -33.40 7.25 12.26
N LYS A 89 -33.39 5.94 11.98
CA LYS A 89 -34.21 5.31 10.93
C LYS A 89 -35.70 5.28 11.31
N LYS A 90 -36.42 6.41 11.22
CA LYS A 90 -37.89 6.39 11.41
C LYS A 90 -38.64 7.58 10.77
N SER A 91 -38.54 7.80 9.45
CA SER A 91 -39.59 8.56 8.73
C SER A 91 -39.61 8.41 7.20
N GLU A 92 -38.50 8.16 6.52
CA GLU A 92 -38.51 8.12 5.03
C GLU A 92 -39.07 6.83 4.40
N ARG A 93 -39.22 5.75 5.17
CA ARG A 93 -39.69 4.45 4.64
C ARG A 93 -41.17 4.44 4.21
N LYS A 94 -41.93 5.51 4.51
CA LYS A 94 -43.38 5.56 4.23
C LYS A 94 -43.75 6.25 2.90
N GLN A 95 -42.88 7.05 2.30
CA GLN A 95 -43.17 7.77 1.05
C GLN A 95 -42.52 7.16 -0.21
N ARG A 96 -41.44 6.39 -0.08
CA ARG A 96 -40.82 5.70 -1.24
C ARG A 96 -41.54 4.43 -1.70
N LYS A 97 -42.64 4.03 -1.04
CA LYS A 97 -43.39 2.80 -1.35
C LYS A 97 -44.41 2.95 -2.48
N LYS A 98 -44.36 4.04 -3.27
CA LYS A 98 -45.37 4.34 -4.29
C LYS A 98 -44.82 4.76 -5.67
N ALA A 99 -43.57 4.44 -5.98
CA ALA A 99 -42.99 4.72 -7.30
C ALA A 99 -41.89 3.71 -7.65
N VAL A 100 -42.26 2.45 -7.84
CA VAL A 100 -41.54 1.49 -8.69
C VAL A 100 -42.60 0.54 -9.26
N ASP A 101 -43.39 1.04 -10.20
CA ASP A 101 -44.09 0.19 -11.18
C ASP A 101 -43.14 0.06 -12.37
N ASP A 102 -42.22 -0.89 -12.32
CA ASP A 102 -41.66 -1.61 -13.49
C ASP A 102 -40.72 -2.74 -13.01
N GLU A 103 -41.29 -3.85 -12.54
CA GLU A 103 -40.56 -5.12 -12.48
C GLU A 103 -41.31 -6.14 -13.36
N ASN A 104 -40.60 -6.55 -14.41
CA ASN A 104 -40.96 -7.48 -15.46
C ASN A 104 -41.69 -8.75 -14.94
N PRO A 105 -42.80 -9.23 -15.55
CA PRO A 105 -43.67 -10.26 -14.98
C PRO A 105 -43.20 -11.72 -15.15
N GLU A 106 -41.92 -11.97 -15.42
CA GLU A 106 -41.37 -13.33 -15.50
C GLU A 106 -40.43 -13.64 -14.34
N ASP A 107 -40.97 -13.60 -13.12
CA ASP A 107 -40.31 -14.19 -11.96
C ASP A 107 -40.36 -15.72 -12.09
N PHE A 108 -39.18 -16.31 -12.26
CA PHE A 108 -38.99 -17.75 -12.19
C PHE A 108 -39.41 -18.25 -10.80
N VAL A 109 -40.56 -18.96 -10.75
CA VAL A 109 -41.02 -19.65 -9.53
C VAL A 109 -40.12 -20.86 -9.31
N ASP A 110 -39.32 -20.84 -8.23
CA ASP A 110 -38.48 -21.96 -7.85
C ASP A 110 -39.37 -23.17 -7.50
N PRO A 111 -39.30 -24.28 -8.24
CA PRO A 111 -40.13 -25.44 -7.94
C PRO A 111 -39.75 -26.01 -6.56
N ASP A 112 -40.77 -26.39 -5.78
CA ASP A 112 -40.59 -26.96 -4.45
C ASP A 112 -39.66 -28.18 -4.49
N THR A 113 -38.43 -28.00 -4.01
CA THR A 113 -37.44 -29.08 -3.98
C THR A 113 -37.56 -29.84 -2.65
N PRO A 114 -37.92 -31.14 -2.65
CA PRO A 114 -38.07 -31.94 -1.44
C PRO A 114 -36.82 -31.95 -0.56
N ILE A 115 -37.03 -32.03 0.77
CA ILE A 115 -35.96 -32.10 1.77
C ILE A 115 -35.12 -33.37 1.52
N GLY A 116 -33.85 -33.17 1.13
CA GLY A 116 -32.91 -34.22 0.72
C GLY A 116 -32.39 -34.04 -0.71
N GLN A 117 -33.23 -33.59 -1.64
CA GLN A 117 -32.81 -33.29 -3.02
C GLN A 117 -31.98 -32.01 -3.13
N LYS A 118 -32.20 -31.02 -2.25
CA LYS A 118 -31.38 -29.79 -2.21
C LYS A 118 -29.88 -30.07 -2.02
N LYS A 119 -29.50 -31.07 -1.21
CA LYS A 119 -28.10 -31.51 -1.04
C LYS A 119 -27.54 -32.19 -2.30
N SER A 120 -28.36 -32.99 -2.99
CA SER A 120 -27.99 -33.62 -4.27
C SER A 120 -27.83 -32.59 -5.39
N MET A 121 -28.78 -31.65 -5.51
CA MET A 121 -28.75 -30.57 -6.48
C MET A 121 -27.60 -29.59 -6.24
N ALA A 122 -27.26 -29.29 -4.97
CA ALA A 122 -26.09 -28.47 -4.66
C ALA A 122 -24.79 -29.06 -5.23
N THR A 123 -24.68 -30.39 -5.23
CA THR A 123 -23.54 -31.16 -5.79
C THR A 123 -23.57 -31.17 -7.32
N LEU A 124 -24.75 -31.25 -7.94
CA LEU A 124 -24.91 -31.17 -9.40
C LEU A 124 -24.63 -29.76 -9.93
N MET A 125 -25.06 -28.72 -9.22
CA MET A 125 -24.78 -27.32 -9.54
C MET A 125 -23.30 -26.97 -9.40
N ALA A 126 -22.59 -27.60 -8.46
CA ALA A 126 -21.13 -27.48 -8.34
C ALA A 126 -20.37 -28.15 -9.50
N LYS A 127 -21.04 -29.00 -10.29
CA LYS A 127 -20.45 -29.76 -11.41
C LYS A 127 -20.82 -29.22 -12.80
N ALA A 128 -21.53 -28.10 -12.89
CA ALA A 128 -21.87 -27.48 -14.18
C ALA A 128 -20.88 -26.33 -14.48
N PRO A 129 -19.73 -26.62 -15.13
CA PRO A 129 -18.78 -25.58 -15.50
C PRO A 129 -19.39 -24.64 -16.54
N SER A 130 -18.96 -23.38 -16.51
CA SER A 130 -19.29 -22.43 -17.57
C SER A 130 -18.81 -22.96 -18.92
N ASN A 131 -19.65 -22.87 -19.95
CA ASN A 131 -19.29 -23.28 -21.30
C ASN A 131 -18.93 -22.05 -22.13
N PRO A 132 -17.68 -21.89 -22.60
CA PRO A 132 -17.27 -20.73 -23.40
C PRO A 132 -18.00 -20.63 -24.75
N ALA A 133 -18.57 -21.73 -25.25
CA ALA A 133 -19.40 -21.76 -26.46
C ALA A 133 -20.90 -21.54 -26.19
N SER A 134 -21.29 -21.25 -24.94
CA SER A 134 -22.68 -21.01 -24.58
C SER A 134 -23.18 -19.69 -25.14
N THR A 135 -24.40 -19.69 -25.68
CA THR A 135 -25.12 -18.47 -26.10
C THR A 135 -25.85 -17.76 -24.95
N LYS A 136 -25.87 -18.35 -23.75
CA LYS A 136 -26.48 -17.75 -22.55
C LYS A 136 -25.72 -16.52 -22.08
N PRO A 137 -26.40 -15.54 -21.45
CA PRO A 137 -25.74 -14.33 -20.94
C PRO A 137 -24.68 -14.70 -19.88
N PRO A 138 -23.46 -14.17 -19.95
CA PRO A 138 -22.40 -14.48 -19.00
C PRO A 138 -22.65 -13.80 -17.65
N PHE A 139 -22.27 -14.48 -16.58
CA PHE A 139 -22.19 -13.89 -15.24
C PHE A 139 -20.91 -14.38 -14.58
N VAL A 140 -19.94 -13.49 -14.34
CA VAL A 140 -18.60 -13.89 -13.90
C VAL A 140 -18.27 -13.24 -12.56
N ILE A 141 -17.82 -14.07 -11.62
CA ILE A 141 -17.21 -13.62 -10.36
C ILE A 141 -15.79 -14.21 -10.29
N VAL A 142 -14.85 -13.41 -9.83
CA VAL A 142 -13.50 -13.87 -9.46
C VAL A 142 -13.49 -14.00 -7.95
N LEU A 143 -13.21 -15.20 -7.44
CA LEU A 143 -13.00 -15.40 -6.01
C LEU A 143 -11.83 -14.50 -5.56
N PRO A 144 -12.02 -13.64 -4.55
CA PRO A 144 -10.92 -12.94 -3.90
C PRO A 144 -9.91 -13.99 -3.42
N PRO A 145 -8.72 -14.08 -4.03
CA PRO A 145 -7.85 -15.22 -3.82
C PRO A 145 -7.32 -15.19 -2.38
N PRO A 146 -7.63 -16.19 -1.53
CA PRO A 146 -7.12 -16.23 -0.16
C PRO A 146 -5.60 -16.40 -0.14
N ASN A 147 -4.96 -15.71 0.79
CA ASN A 147 -3.51 -15.78 1.00
C ASN A 147 -3.10 -17.16 1.53
N VAL A 148 -2.03 -17.74 0.98
CA VAL A 148 -1.46 -19.04 1.41
C VAL A 148 -0.67 -18.96 2.74
N THR A 149 -1.07 -18.08 3.65
CA THR A 149 -0.40 -17.85 4.94
C THR A 149 -0.96 -18.71 6.07
N ALA A 150 -2.24 -19.08 6.01
CA ALA A 150 -2.91 -19.89 7.03
C ALA A 150 -4.17 -20.59 6.48
N ALA A 151 -4.81 -21.40 7.32
CA ALA A 151 -6.11 -21.98 7.01
C ALA A 151 -7.22 -20.90 6.98
N LEU A 152 -8.29 -21.16 6.22
CA LEU A 152 -9.45 -20.26 6.13
C LEU A 152 -10.16 -20.13 7.48
N HIS A 153 -10.60 -18.90 7.77
CA HIS A 153 -11.41 -18.52 8.93
C HIS A 153 -12.83 -18.09 8.53
N ILE A 154 -13.68 -17.76 9.51
CA ILE A 154 -15.11 -17.46 9.28
C ILE A 154 -15.37 -16.32 8.28
N GLY A 155 -14.54 -15.27 8.27
CA GLY A 155 -14.61 -14.21 7.25
C GLY A 155 -14.49 -14.72 5.80
N HIS A 156 -13.64 -15.72 5.54
CA HIS A 156 -13.54 -16.36 4.23
C HIS A 156 -14.80 -17.16 3.91
N ALA A 157 -15.34 -17.88 4.90
CA ALA A 157 -16.59 -18.65 4.74
C ALA A 157 -17.78 -17.73 4.42
N LEU A 158 -17.87 -16.57 5.05
CA LEU A 158 -18.89 -15.56 4.77
C LEU A 158 -18.81 -15.06 3.32
N THR A 159 -17.62 -14.67 2.88
CA THR A 159 -17.38 -14.16 1.52
C THR A 159 -17.73 -15.22 0.48
N ALA A 160 -17.22 -16.44 0.66
CA ALA A 160 -17.49 -17.56 -0.24
C ALA A 160 -18.99 -17.93 -0.27
N ALA A 161 -19.69 -17.87 0.86
CA ALA A 161 -21.13 -18.18 0.90
C ALA A 161 -21.97 -17.17 0.11
N ILE A 162 -21.63 -15.88 0.21
CA ILE A 162 -22.33 -14.82 -0.54
C ILE A 162 -22.09 -14.98 -2.04
N GLU A 163 -20.84 -15.14 -2.47
CA GLU A 163 -20.50 -15.32 -3.88
C GLU A 163 -21.09 -16.61 -4.47
N ASP A 164 -21.05 -17.72 -3.73
CA ASP A 164 -21.63 -18.99 -4.16
C ASP A 164 -23.15 -18.88 -4.33
N ALA A 165 -23.85 -18.19 -3.42
CA ALA A 165 -25.28 -17.96 -3.53
C ALA A 165 -25.63 -17.16 -4.81
N MET A 166 -24.86 -16.11 -5.11
CA MET A 166 -25.04 -15.32 -6.34
C MET A 166 -24.80 -16.17 -7.59
N ILE A 167 -23.73 -16.97 -7.60
CA ILE A 167 -23.38 -17.85 -8.73
C ILE A 167 -24.45 -18.90 -8.96
N ARG A 168 -24.92 -19.57 -7.89
CA ARG A 168 -25.98 -20.58 -7.98
C ARG A 168 -27.28 -19.97 -8.50
N TRP A 169 -27.70 -18.84 -7.92
CA TRP A 169 -28.90 -18.14 -8.37
C TRP A 169 -28.81 -17.77 -9.85
N ARG A 170 -27.73 -17.13 -10.30
CA ARG A 170 -27.56 -16.76 -11.71
C ARG A 170 -27.51 -17.98 -12.65
N ARG A 171 -26.85 -19.06 -12.23
CA ARG A 171 -26.83 -20.33 -12.97
C ARG A 171 -28.25 -20.91 -13.12
N MET A 172 -29.06 -20.84 -12.07
CA MET A 172 -30.48 -21.25 -12.09
C MET A 172 -31.33 -20.32 -12.97
N SER A 173 -31.07 -19.02 -12.95
CA SER A 173 -31.75 -18.00 -13.77
C SER A 173 -31.30 -17.99 -15.25
N GLY A 174 -30.68 -19.07 -15.75
CA GLY A 174 -30.34 -19.23 -17.16
C GLY A 174 -29.05 -18.55 -17.64
N TYR A 175 -28.22 -18.01 -16.74
CA TYR A 175 -26.93 -17.41 -17.11
C TYR A 175 -25.83 -18.47 -17.28
N ASN A 176 -24.85 -18.17 -18.13
CA ASN A 176 -23.56 -18.87 -18.16
C ASN A 176 -22.69 -18.36 -17.00
N ALA A 177 -22.97 -18.85 -15.79
CA ALA A 177 -22.27 -18.40 -14.59
C ALA A 177 -20.88 -19.06 -14.44
N LEU A 178 -19.85 -18.23 -14.27
CA LEU A 178 -18.46 -18.64 -14.01
C LEU A 178 -17.99 -18.04 -12.68
N TRP A 179 -17.51 -18.90 -11.78
CA TRP A 179 -16.81 -18.47 -10.58
C TRP A 179 -15.36 -18.97 -10.63
N VAL A 180 -14.42 -18.04 -10.79
CA VAL A 180 -13.01 -18.36 -11.03
C VAL A 180 -12.31 -18.64 -9.69
N PRO A 181 -11.71 -19.83 -9.49
CA PRO A 181 -10.91 -20.10 -8.30
C PRO A 181 -9.52 -19.48 -8.39
N GLY A 182 -8.92 -19.26 -7.23
CA GLY A 182 -7.53 -18.82 -7.12
C GLY A 182 -7.06 -18.86 -5.67
N VAL A 183 -5.74 -18.87 -5.51
CA VAL A 183 -5.07 -18.65 -4.22
C VAL A 183 -3.98 -17.61 -4.44
N ASP A 184 -3.71 -16.80 -3.41
CA ASP A 184 -2.67 -15.79 -3.47
C ASP A 184 -1.41 -16.25 -2.76
N HIS A 185 -0.26 -16.07 -3.43
CA HIS A 185 1.06 -16.31 -2.86
C HIS A 185 1.43 -15.33 -1.75
N ALA A 186 0.80 -14.14 -1.69
CA ALA A 186 0.94 -13.17 -0.62
C ALA A 186 2.41 -12.86 -0.26
N GLY A 187 3.20 -12.46 -1.26
CA GLY A 187 4.68 -12.32 -1.25
C GLY A 187 5.33 -12.20 0.13
N ILE A 188 5.34 -10.99 0.70
CA ILE A 188 5.95 -10.70 2.01
C ILE A 188 5.29 -11.53 3.13
N ALA A 189 3.96 -11.62 3.14
CA ALA A 189 3.24 -12.27 4.22
C ALA A 189 3.60 -13.77 4.34
N THR A 190 3.74 -14.46 3.21
CA THR A 190 4.17 -15.86 3.17
C THR A 190 5.63 -16.00 3.59
N GLN A 191 6.50 -15.10 3.13
CA GLN A 191 7.90 -15.09 3.55
C GLN A 191 8.02 -15.01 5.08
N VAL A 192 7.31 -14.05 5.70
CA VAL A 192 7.33 -13.84 7.15
C VAL A 192 6.84 -15.07 7.91
N VAL A 193 5.77 -15.72 7.44
CA VAL A 193 5.22 -16.91 8.11
C VAL A 193 6.18 -18.09 8.00
N VAL A 194 6.77 -18.32 6.83
CA VAL A 194 7.76 -19.39 6.61
C VAL A 194 8.99 -19.15 7.48
N GLU A 195 9.49 -17.91 7.56
CA GLU A 195 10.61 -17.56 8.43
C GLU A 195 10.30 -17.77 9.92
N LYS A 196 9.12 -17.33 10.39
CA LYS A 196 8.72 -17.49 11.80
C LYS A 196 8.54 -18.95 12.22
N LYS A 197 8.05 -19.80 11.32
CA LYS A 197 7.80 -21.21 11.62
C LYS A 197 9.06 -22.08 11.52
N ARG A 198 10.16 -21.56 10.99
CA ARG A 198 11.44 -22.27 11.03
C ARG A 198 11.89 -22.35 12.48
N GLU A 199 11.71 -23.52 13.08
CA GLU A 199 12.24 -23.89 14.40
C GLU A 199 13.78 -23.95 14.43
N ARG A 200 14.42 -23.86 13.25
CA ARG A 200 15.88 -23.91 13.08
C ARG A 200 16.48 -22.53 13.31
N LYS A 201 17.59 -22.46 14.06
CA LYS A 201 18.39 -21.22 14.31
C LYS A 201 19.05 -20.61 13.06
N LEU A 202 18.70 -21.08 11.86
CA LEU A 202 19.30 -20.62 10.60
C LEU A 202 18.38 -19.58 9.99
N THR A 203 18.93 -18.48 9.49
CA THR A 203 18.21 -17.44 8.76
C THR A 203 18.00 -17.83 7.30
N ARG A 204 17.19 -17.06 6.55
CA ARG A 204 17.06 -17.23 5.09
C ARG A 204 18.39 -17.06 4.35
N HIS A 205 19.29 -16.25 4.90
CA HIS A 205 20.60 -15.95 4.32
C HIS A 205 21.55 -17.15 4.47
N ASP A 206 21.41 -17.94 5.53
CA ASP A 206 22.27 -19.09 5.80
C ASP A 206 21.99 -20.28 4.86
N ILE A 207 20.75 -20.44 4.40
CA ILE A 207 20.35 -21.56 3.52
C ILE A 207 20.46 -21.22 2.03
N GLY A 208 20.53 -19.93 1.69
CA GLY A 208 20.55 -19.45 0.31
C GLY A 208 19.17 -19.44 -0.36
N ARG A 209 19.09 -18.68 -1.45
CA ARG A 209 17.84 -18.35 -2.15
C ARG A 209 17.09 -19.59 -2.63
N ASP A 210 17.76 -20.51 -3.32
CA ASP A 210 17.10 -21.63 -3.99
C ASP A 210 16.45 -22.60 -2.99
N LYS A 211 17.13 -22.87 -1.88
CA LYS A 211 16.59 -23.69 -0.79
C LYS A 211 15.40 -23.01 -0.12
N PHE A 212 15.51 -21.71 0.15
CA PHE A 212 14.42 -20.96 0.74
C PHE A 212 13.18 -20.90 -0.16
N ILE A 213 13.36 -20.66 -1.46
CA ILE A 213 12.26 -20.69 -2.44
C ILE A 213 11.59 -22.07 -2.46
N SER A 214 12.38 -23.14 -2.38
CA SER A 214 11.83 -24.50 -2.34
C SER A 214 10.96 -24.72 -1.09
N GLU A 215 11.41 -24.26 0.09
CA GLU A 215 10.62 -24.31 1.33
C GLU A 215 9.31 -23.50 1.20
N VAL A 216 9.36 -22.31 0.59
CA VAL A 216 8.16 -21.47 0.35
C VAL A 216 7.20 -22.14 -0.64
N LEU A 217 7.70 -22.82 -1.66
CA LEU A 217 6.86 -23.55 -2.61
C LEU A 217 6.17 -24.75 -1.95
N GLU A 218 6.90 -25.53 -1.13
CA GLU A 218 6.33 -26.62 -0.35
C GLU A 218 5.22 -26.12 0.59
N TRP A 219 5.48 -25.01 1.27
CA TRP A 219 4.48 -24.32 2.10
C TRP A 219 3.22 -23.95 1.30
N LYS A 220 3.41 -23.27 0.18
CA LYS A 220 2.32 -22.84 -0.71
C LYS A 220 1.49 -24.04 -1.15
N ASP A 221 2.12 -25.16 -1.52
CA ASP A 221 1.40 -26.33 -2.00
C ASP A 221 0.62 -27.01 -0.86
N GLN A 222 1.18 -27.10 0.34
CA GLN A 222 0.51 -27.64 1.52
C GLN A 222 -0.71 -26.79 1.94
N TYR A 223 -0.51 -25.48 2.11
CA TYR A 223 -1.56 -24.58 2.57
C TYR A 223 -2.57 -24.25 1.48
N GLY A 224 -2.12 -24.12 0.23
CA GLY A 224 -3.00 -24.01 -0.93
C GLY A 224 -3.93 -25.22 -1.04
N GLY A 225 -3.42 -26.44 -0.89
CA GLY A 225 -4.24 -27.66 -0.85
C GLY A 225 -5.25 -27.66 0.30
N THR A 226 -4.85 -27.18 1.47
CA THR A 226 -5.74 -27.06 2.64
C THR A 226 -6.89 -26.08 2.38
N ILE A 227 -6.58 -24.90 1.85
CA ILE A 227 -7.55 -23.86 1.51
C ILE A 227 -8.55 -24.37 0.47
N LEU A 228 -8.07 -24.98 -0.62
CA LEU A 228 -8.92 -25.54 -1.66
C LEU A 228 -9.84 -26.64 -1.11
N ASN A 229 -9.32 -27.51 -0.23
CA ASN A 229 -10.14 -28.52 0.44
C ASN A 229 -11.20 -27.89 1.34
N GLN A 230 -10.89 -26.83 2.08
CA GLN A 230 -11.88 -26.11 2.90
C GLN A 230 -13.00 -25.53 2.03
N LEU A 231 -12.69 -24.87 0.91
CA LEU A 231 -13.68 -24.35 -0.03
C LEU A 231 -14.56 -25.47 -0.63
N ARG A 232 -13.96 -26.62 -0.99
CA ARG A 232 -14.70 -27.80 -1.45
C ARG A 232 -15.64 -28.35 -0.37
N ARG A 233 -15.18 -28.43 0.88
CA ARG A 233 -16.00 -28.90 2.02
C ARG A 233 -17.13 -27.93 2.39
N LEU A 234 -16.95 -26.64 2.17
CA LEU A 234 -18.01 -25.63 2.28
C LEU A 234 -19.05 -25.74 1.15
N GLY A 235 -18.75 -26.49 0.09
CA GLY A 235 -19.64 -26.67 -1.05
C GLY A 235 -19.54 -25.57 -2.11
N ALA A 236 -18.44 -24.83 -2.16
CA ALA A 236 -18.25 -23.76 -3.16
C ALA A 236 -18.35 -24.32 -4.60
N SER A 237 -19.21 -23.71 -5.43
CA SER A 237 -19.43 -24.11 -6.83
C SER A 237 -18.45 -23.47 -7.83
N LEU A 238 -17.19 -23.38 -7.43
CA LEU A 238 -16.07 -22.84 -8.23
C LEU A 238 -15.76 -23.71 -9.45
N ASP A 239 -15.27 -23.08 -10.52
CA ASP A 239 -14.77 -23.78 -11.70
C ASP A 239 -13.32 -24.27 -11.46
N TRP A 240 -13.19 -25.37 -10.75
CA TRP A 240 -11.92 -26.01 -10.38
C TRP A 240 -11.01 -26.37 -11.57
N SER A 241 -11.51 -26.35 -12.81
CA SER A 241 -10.70 -26.61 -14.00
C SER A 241 -9.74 -25.46 -14.35
N ARG A 242 -9.92 -24.27 -13.74
CA ARG A 242 -9.26 -23.01 -14.12
C ARG A 242 -8.24 -22.47 -13.11
N GLU A 243 -7.66 -23.31 -12.24
CA GLU A 243 -6.75 -22.93 -11.13
C GLU A 243 -5.34 -22.42 -11.57
N LYS A 244 -5.15 -21.80 -12.75
CA LYS A 244 -3.82 -21.42 -13.28
C LYS A 244 -3.43 -19.96 -13.03
N ARG A 245 -2.15 -19.73 -12.73
CA ARG A 245 -1.46 -18.41 -12.67
C ARG A 245 -0.37 -18.30 -13.76
N SER A 246 0.15 -17.11 -14.03
CA SER A 246 -0.28 -16.29 -15.17
C SER A 246 0.91 -15.59 -15.83
N LYS A 247 1.08 -15.76 -17.15
CA LYS A 247 1.92 -14.90 -18.02
C LYS A 247 1.44 -13.43 -18.07
N ALA A 248 0.28 -13.15 -17.47
CA ALA A 248 -0.37 -11.85 -17.46
C ALA A 248 0.41 -10.78 -16.69
N VAL A 249 1.15 -11.16 -15.64
CA VAL A 249 1.94 -10.20 -14.85
C VAL A 249 3.10 -9.62 -15.67
N PRO A 250 3.99 -10.43 -16.28
CA PRO A 250 5.00 -9.91 -17.20
C PRO A 250 4.41 -9.09 -18.34
N GLU A 251 3.29 -9.53 -18.92
CA GLU A 251 2.60 -8.80 -19.99
C GLU A 251 2.12 -7.42 -19.52
N ALA A 252 1.45 -7.34 -18.37
CA ALA A 252 0.97 -6.08 -17.80
C ALA A 252 2.14 -5.13 -17.48
N PHE A 253 3.23 -5.66 -16.89
CA PHE A 253 4.43 -4.88 -16.61
C PHE A 253 5.03 -4.31 -17.90
N VAL A 254 5.24 -5.15 -18.92
CA VAL A 254 5.81 -4.71 -20.20
C VAL A 254 4.93 -3.68 -20.89
N ARG A 255 3.60 -3.86 -20.87
CA ARG A 255 2.67 -2.87 -21.42
C ARG A 255 2.75 -1.53 -20.70
N LEU A 256 2.66 -1.52 -19.38
CA LEU A 256 2.72 -0.28 -18.60
C LEU A 256 4.08 0.41 -18.69
N TYR A 257 5.17 -0.35 -18.83
CA TYR A 257 6.49 0.20 -19.10
C TYR A 257 6.56 0.85 -20.49
N LYS A 258 6.03 0.18 -21.53
CA LYS A 258 5.94 0.74 -22.89
C LYS A 258 5.06 1.99 -22.95
N ASP A 259 4.02 2.05 -22.12
CA ASP A 259 3.13 3.21 -22.00
C ASP A 259 3.73 4.34 -21.15
N GLY A 260 4.97 4.20 -20.64
CA GLY A 260 5.66 5.21 -19.83
C GLY A 260 5.16 5.35 -18.38
N LEU A 261 4.29 4.44 -17.93
CA LEU A 261 3.68 4.47 -16.58
C LEU A 261 4.55 3.78 -15.52
N ILE A 262 5.49 2.92 -15.93
CA ILE A 262 6.49 2.31 -15.05
C ILE A 262 7.85 2.89 -15.39
N TYR A 263 8.57 3.35 -14.36
CA TYR A 263 9.91 3.90 -14.47
C TYR A 263 10.76 3.47 -13.28
N ARG A 264 12.07 3.71 -13.36
CA ARG A 264 13.02 3.49 -12.27
C ARG A 264 13.70 4.80 -11.95
N ASP A 265 13.59 5.23 -10.71
CA ASP A 265 14.21 6.47 -10.22
C ASP A 265 14.50 6.37 -8.72
N TYR A 266 15.23 7.34 -8.18
CA TYR A 266 15.47 7.50 -6.76
C TYR A 266 14.31 8.24 -6.12
N ARG A 267 13.67 7.60 -5.14
CA ARG A 267 12.60 8.20 -4.35
C ARG A 267 12.76 7.79 -2.90
N LEU A 268 12.26 8.63 -1.99
CA LEU A 268 12.09 8.24 -0.60
C LEU A 268 11.05 7.10 -0.54
N VAL A 269 11.43 6.01 0.10
CA VAL A 269 10.60 4.81 0.25
C VAL A 269 10.52 4.43 1.73
N ASP A 270 9.42 3.81 2.12
CA ASP A 270 9.33 3.17 3.42
C ASP A 270 10.14 1.87 3.38
N TRP A 271 11.09 1.73 4.32
CA TRP A 271 12.01 0.60 4.38
C TRP A 271 11.84 -0.18 5.67
N ASP A 272 11.63 -1.49 5.56
CA ASP A 272 11.59 -2.39 6.71
C ASP A 272 13.00 -2.95 6.98
N CYS A 273 13.57 -2.56 8.13
CA CYS A 273 14.90 -2.99 8.58
C CYS A 273 14.98 -4.49 8.95
N THR A 274 13.86 -5.13 9.25
CA THR A 274 13.79 -6.56 9.59
C THR A 274 13.74 -7.40 8.31
N LEU A 275 12.86 -7.02 7.38
CA LEU A 275 12.65 -7.76 6.14
C LEU A 275 13.65 -7.39 5.04
N LEU A 276 14.33 -6.25 5.21
CA LEU A 276 15.29 -5.69 4.27
C LEU A 276 14.67 -5.47 2.89
N THR A 277 13.52 -4.80 2.86
CA THR A 277 12.78 -4.48 1.64
C THR A 277 12.06 -3.15 1.74
N ALA A 278 11.83 -2.53 0.59
CA ALA A 278 10.88 -1.44 0.46
C ALA A 278 9.45 -1.96 0.62
N ILE A 279 8.60 -1.15 1.25
CA ILE A 279 7.19 -1.42 1.52
C ILE A 279 6.36 -0.25 0.96
N SER A 280 5.15 -0.53 0.52
CA SER A 280 4.24 0.50 0.01
C SER A 280 3.54 1.27 1.14
N ASP A 281 3.16 2.53 0.91
CA ASP A 281 2.43 3.35 1.89
C ASP A 281 1.16 2.68 2.44
N ILE A 282 0.51 1.79 1.68
CA ILE A 282 -0.72 1.09 2.12
C ILE A 282 -0.43 -0.11 3.04
N GLU A 283 0.80 -0.60 3.07
CA GLU A 283 1.26 -1.69 3.93
C GLU A 283 1.83 -1.17 5.26
N VAL A 284 1.98 0.15 5.42
CA VAL A 284 2.47 0.79 6.65
C VAL A 284 1.30 1.14 7.56
N ASP A 285 1.31 0.55 8.75
CA ASP A 285 0.42 0.93 9.85
C ASP A 285 1.08 2.00 10.73
N HIS A 286 0.39 3.11 10.94
CA HIS A 286 0.87 4.20 11.78
C HIS A 286 0.36 4.06 13.22
N LEU A 287 1.29 4.15 14.17
CA LEU A 287 1.00 4.21 15.60
C LEU A 287 1.33 5.62 16.13
N ASP A 288 0.29 6.34 16.55
CA ASP A 288 0.45 7.67 17.14
C ASP A 288 0.80 7.56 18.63
N LEU A 289 1.96 8.11 19.01
CA LEU A 289 2.42 8.17 20.39
C LEU A 289 2.25 9.60 20.91
N LYS A 290 1.46 9.76 21.98
CA LYS A 290 1.18 11.06 22.60
C LYS A 290 2.21 11.47 23.65
N GLU A 291 2.89 10.49 24.23
CA GLU A 291 3.82 10.66 25.31
C GLU A 291 5.06 9.79 25.09
N GLU A 292 6.09 10.09 25.85
CA GLU A 292 7.31 9.29 25.88
C GLU A 292 7.00 7.84 26.23
N THR A 293 7.35 6.92 25.34
CA THR A 293 6.99 5.50 25.45
C THR A 293 8.17 4.63 25.08
N MET A 294 8.43 3.60 25.89
CA MET A 294 9.39 2.55 25.57
C MET A 294 8.70 1.45 24.77
N LEU A 295 9.15 1.22 23.54
CA LEU A 295 8.59 0.20 22.65
C LEU A 295 9.62 -0.88 22.33
N ASN A 296 9.16 -2.13 22.29
CA ASN A 296 9.95 -3.24 21.80
C ASN A 296 10.00 -3.18 20.27
N VAL A 297 11.19 -2.96 19.71
CA VAL A 297 11.41 -2.92 18.27
C VAL A 297 12.02 -4.26 17.83
N PRO A 298 11.47 -4.92 16.79
CA PRO A 298 12.09 -6.13 16.24
C PRO A 298 13.57 -5.91 15.91
N GLY A 299 14.42 -6.85 16.35
CA GLY A 299 15.87 -6.77 16.16
C GLY A 299 16.65 -6.09 17.29
N TYR A 300 15.97 -5.43 18.23
CA TYR A 300 16.61 -4.81 19.41
C TYR A 300 16.42 -5.69 20.65
N SER A 301 17.49 -5.84 21.44
CA SER A 301 17.46 -6.61 22.71
C SER A 301 16.81 -5.85 23.86
N THR A 302 16.83 -4.52 23.79
CA THR A 302 16.24 -3.62 24.79
C THR A 302 15.14 -2.78 24.16
N PRO A 303 14.10 -2.42 24.92
CA PRO A 303 13.10 -1.49 24.42
C PRO A 303 13.75 -0.15 24.03
N VAL A 304 13.24 0.46 22.96
CA VAL A 304 13.72 1.74 22.41
C VAL A 304 12.74 2.83 22.80
N GLN A 305 13.28 4.01 23.14
CA GLN A 305 12.50 5.16 23.56
C GLN A 305 11.94 5.91 22.35
N PHE A 306 10.64 6.18 22.35
CA PHE A 306 9.94 6.97 21.33
C PHE A 306 9.14 8.11 21.97
N GLY A 307 8.74 9.11 21.18
CA GLY A 307 7.92 10.22 21.65
C GLY A 307 8.69 11.32 22.39
N VAL A 308 10.02 11.29 22.37
CA VAL A 308 10.87 12.34 22.97
C VAL A 308 11.18 13.40 21.92
N LEU A 309 10.99 14.68 22.28
CA LEU A 309 11.38 15.82 21.47
C LEU A 309 12.68 16.42 22.02
N ILE A 310 13.77 16.24 21.28
CA ILE A 310 15.11 16.70 21.66
C ILE A 310 15.36 18.05 21.00
N SER A 311 15.79 19.03 21.80
CA SER A 311 16.23 20.34 21.31
C SER A 311 17.75 20.45 21.38
N PHE A 312 18.38 20.89 20.30
CA PHE A 312 19.84 21.09 20.23
C PHE A 312 20.17 22.29 19.35
N THR A 313 21.39 22.80 19.45
CA THR A 313 21.83 24.00 18.74
C THR A 313 22.79 23.73 17.60
N TYR A 314 22.62 24.47 16.51
CA TYR A 314 23.62 24.64 15.48
C TYR A 314 24.27 26.02 15.60
N PRO A 315 25.62 26.12 15.64
CA PRO A 315 26.29 27.41 15.58
C PRO A 315 26.07 28.07 14.22
N LEU A 316 25.81 29.37 14.21
CA LEU A 316 25.70 30.15 12.97
C LEU A 316 27.08 30.54 12.46
N GLU A 317 27.22 30.59 11.14
CA GLU A 317 28.44 31.06 10.50
C GLU A 317 28.80 32.48 10.97
N GLY A 318 30.11 32.78 11.06
CA GLY A 318 30.58 34.12 11.40
C GLY A 318 30.32 34.56 12.85
N GLY A 319 30.08 33.62 13.77
CA GLY A 319 29.88 33.93 15.19
C GLY A 319 28.56 34.65 15.48
N LEU A 320 27.58 34.50 14.60
CA LEU A 320 26.28 35.17 14.66
C LEU A 320 25.31 34.57 15.70
N GLY A 321 25.83 33.82 16.66
CA GLY A 321 25.08 33.07 17.67
C GLY A 321 24.74 31.65 17.21
N GLU A 322 23.59 31.14 17.64
CA GLU A 322 23.17 29.76 17.40
C GLU A 322 21.68 29.70 17.03
N ILE A 323 21.27 28.62 16.36
CA ILE A 323 19.87 28.29 16.06
C ILE A 323 19.48 27.00 16.77
N ILE A 324 18.35 27.02 17.50
CA ILE A 324 17.85 25.85 18.23
C ILE A 324 16.85 25.11 17.33
N VAL A 325 17.09 23.83 17.11
CA VAL A 325 16.20 22.94 16.34
C VAL A 325 15.64 21.86 17.26
N ALA A 326 14.37 21.50 17.06
CA ALA A 326 13.72 20.40 17.76
C ALA A 326 13.50 19.21 16.82
N THR A 327 13.82 18.00 17.27
CA THR A 327 13.62 16.76 16.51
C THR A 327 13.30 15.58 17.41
N THR A 328 12.55 14.61 16.89
CA THR A 328 12.33 13.31 17.53
C THR A 328 13.35 12.25 17.10
N ARG A 329 14.22 12.56 16.10
CA ARG A 329 15.22 11.64 15.54
C ARG A 329 16.60 12.29 15.50
N ILE A 330 17.24 12.40 16.65
CA ILE A 330 18.55 13.04 16.80
C ILE A 330 19.64 12.32 15.99
N GLU A 331 19.53 11.02 15.81
CA GLU A 331 20.43 10.20 15.00
C GLU A 331 20.45 10.63 13.52
N THR A 332 19.38 11.25 13.04
CA THR A 332 19.30 11.76 11.66
C THR A 332 19.96 13.12 11.48
N MET A 333 20.45 13.76 12.55
CA MET A 333 21.18 15.03 12.51
C MET A 333 22.38 14.98 11.56
N LEU A 334 23.09 13.85 11.50
CA LEU A 334 24.27 13.68 10.62
C LEU A 334 23.94 13.73 9.12
N GLY A 335 22.66 13.53 8.77
CA GLY A 335 22.16 13.63 7.41
C GLY A 335 21.65 15.03 7.05
N ASP A 336 21.64 15.96 8.00
CA ASP A 336 21.04 17.28 7.82
C ASP A 336 21.73 18.02 6.67
N SER A 337 20.90 18.61 5.81
CA SER A 337 21.33 19.35 4.62
C SER A 337 20.88 20.81 4.66
N ALA A 338 19.81 21.11 5.40
CA ALA A 338 19.30 22.47 5.58
C ALA A 338 18.53 22.62 6.90
N ILE A 339 18.18 23.86 7.23
CA ILE A 339 17.26 24.19 8.32
C ILE A 339 16.10 24.99 7.74
N ALA A 340 14.88 24.52 7.92
CA ALA A 340 13.67 25.22 7.50
C ALA A 340 13.09 26.03 8.66
N VAL A 341 12.68 27.27 8.37
CA VAL A 341 11.94 28.15 9.28
C VAL A 341 10.69 28.69 8.59
N HIS A 342 9.67 29.07 9.35
CA HIS A 342 8.48 29.66 8.75
C HIS A 342 8.76 31.12 8.31
N PRO A 343 8.35 31.58 7.10
CA PRO A 343 8.67 32.92 6.59
C PRO A 343 8.13 34.07 7.46
N GLU A 344 6.99 33.84 8.12
CA GLU A 344 6.38 34.82 9.04
C GLU A 344 6.83 34.67 10.50
N ASP A 345 7.75 33.75 10.81
CA ASP A 345 8.30 33.66 12.15
C ASP A 345 9.33 34.77 12.38
N LYS A 346 8.90 35.82 13.09
CA LYS A 346 9.73 36.98 13.45
C LYS A 346 11.03 36.59 14.17
N ARG A 347 11.08 35.44 14.87
CA ARG A 347 12.27 34.96 15.58
C ARG A 347 13.40 34.59 14.62
N TYR A 348 13.09 34.07 13.43
CA TYR A 348 14.09 33.53 12.50
C TYR A 348 14.10 34.19 11.12
N LYS A 349 13.14 35.09 10.81
CA LYS A 349 13.05 35.79 9.51
C LYS A 349 14.36 36.44 9.08
N HIS A 350 15.11 37.03 10.01
CA HIS A 350 16.40 37.68 9.76
C HIS A 350 17.56 36.70 9.47
N ARG A 351 17.34 35.39 9.67
CA ARG A 351 18.32 34.32 9.45
C ARG A 351 18.13 33.59 8.12
N HIS A 352 17.07 33.90 7.38
CA HIS A 352 16.87 33.36 6.04
C HIS A 352 18.08 33.66 5.14
N GLY A 353 18.50 32.66 4.37
CA GLY A 353 19.67 32.74 3.49
C GLY A 353 21.03 32.67 4.20
N ARG A 354 21.07 32.69 5.54
CA ARG A 354 22.32 32.48 6.30
C ARG A 354 22.63 31.00 6.43
N TYR A 355 23.85 30.70 6.85
CA TYR A 355 24.32 29.34 7.07
C TYR A 355 24.51 29.03 8.55
N ALA A 356 24.09 27.83 8.94
CA ALA A 356 24.51 27.20 10.17
C ALA A 356 25.65 26.21 9.89
N ILE A 357 26.53 25.96 10.86
CA ILE A 357 27.67 25.06 10.71
C ILE A 357 27.35 23.76 11.44
N HIS A 358 27.40 22.63 10.73
CA HIS A 358 27.19 21.32 11.34
C HIS A 358 28.36 20.99 12.29
N PRO A 359 28.11 20.69 13.58
CA PRO A 359 29.16 20.63 14.61
C PRO A 359 30.14 19.47 14.44
N PHE A 360 29.73 18.37 13.79
CA PHE A 360 30.59 17.18 13.64
C PHE A 360 31.45 17.16 12.37
N HIS A 361 31.03 17.86 11.32
CA HIS A 361 31.69 17.76 10.01
C HIS A 361 31.86 19.11 9.29
N GLY A 362 31.48 20.23 9.93
CA GLY A 362 31.73 21.58 9.42
C GLY A 362 30.96 21.97 8.15
N ARG A 363 29.99 21.16 7.70
CA ARG A 363 29.18 21.47 6.51
C ARG A 363 28.32 22.70 6.80
N LYS A 364 28.15 23.55 5.80
CA LYS A 364 27.23 24.67 5.86
C LYS A 364 25.80 24.20 5.56
N LEU A 365 24.88 24.45 6.48
CA LEU A 365 23.45 24.16 6.37
C LEU A 365 22.74 25.47 6.04
N LYS A 366 22.11 25.56 4.86
CA LYS A 366 21.39 26.76 4.44
C LYS A 366 20.09 26.89 5.25
N ILE A 367 19.81 28.09 5.77
CA ILE A 367 18.54 28.39 6.44
C ILE A 367 17.54 28.86 5.39
N ILE A 368 16.52 28.05 5.13
CA ILE A 368 15.49 28.29 4.12
C ILE A 368 14.14 28.55 4.77
N CYS A 369 13.25 29.23 4.03
CA CYS A 369 11.89 29.50 4.48
C CYS A 369 10.93 28.49 3.85
N ASP A 370 10.08 27.86 4.65
CA ASP A 370 9.03 26.97 4.17
C ASP A 370 7.76 27.14 5.03
N ALA A 371 6.67 27.60 4.40
CA ALA A 371 5.39 27.85 5.08
C ALA A 371 4.53 26.59 5.24
N VAL A 372 4.82 25.51 4.52
CA VAL A 372 4.00 24.29 4.47
C VAL A 372 4.55 23.20 5.40
N LEU A 373 5.88 23.11 5.48
CA LEU A 373 6.59 22.11 6.28
C LEU A 373 6.75 22.53 7.73
N VAL A 374 6.88 23.83 7.99
CA VAL A 374 7.21 24.36 9.32
C VAL A 374 5.98 24.95 10.00
N ASP A 375 5.66 24.44 11.18
CA ASP A 375 4.70 25.07 12.09
C ASP A 375 5.48 25.91 13.13
N PRO A 376 5.34 27.24 13.15
CA PRO A 376 6.06 28.10 14.09
C PRO A 376 5.66 27.85 15.56
N THR A 377 4.52 27.22 15.82
CA THR A 377 4.03 26.90 17.16
C THR A 377 4.57 25.57 17.69
N PHE A 378 5.10 24.71 16.81
CA PHE A 378 5.60 23.39 17.18
C PHE A 378 7.10 23.40 17.48
N GLY A 379 7.49 22.84 18.63
CA GLY A 379 8.89 22.78 19.05
C GLY A 379 9.53 24.17 19.11
N THR A 380 10.65 24.34 18.40
CA THR A 380 11.37 25.63 18.35
C THR A 380 10.91 26.54 17.20
N GLY A 381 10.06 26.07 16.29
CA GLY A 381 9.72 26.76 15.03
C GLY A 381 10.81 26.68 13.96
N ALA A 382 11.88 25.90 14.19
CA ALA A 382 12.92 25.58 13.22
C ALA A 382 13.05 24.06 13.08
N VAL A 383 13.06 23.56 11.85
CA VAL A 383 13.03 22.13 11.52
C VAL A 383 14.29 21.76 10.74
N LYS A 384 14.98 20.70 11.16
CA LYS A 384 16.08 20.12 10.38
C LYS A 384 15.55 19.38 9.16
N LEU A 385 16.26 19.48 8.03
CA LEU A 385 15.95 18.80 6.77
C LEU A 385 17.01 17.76 6.43
#